data_AF-A0A7S1RGQ0-F1
#
_entry.id   AF-A0A7S1RGQ0-F1
#
_cell.length_a   1.000
_cell.length_b   1.000
_cell.length_c   1.000
_cell.angle_alpha   90.00
_cell.angle_beta   90.00
_cell.angle_gamma   90.00
#
_symmetry.space_group_name_H-M   'P 1'
#
loop_
_entity.id
_entity.type
_entity.pdbx_description
1 polymer ?
#
loop_
_entity_poly.entity_id
_entity_poly.type
_entity_poly.pdbx_seq_one_letter_code
_entity_poly.pdbx_strand_id
1 'polypeptide(L)'
;CADAWEELRAAAGPSDRWKSDKKMLNAAFIQALEQLGCPVVADPIQGGLLCGSLDFYACGFVSREDLEWLDRWPASSWLSAVPDAEAWAELRRLMFEMHGRPLRVWRSLLDKDNSNLVTWAEFQEACQAVRFRGNIA
;
A
#
# COMPACT_ATOMS: atom_id res chain seq x y z
N CYS A 1 10.29 4.10 -5.12
CA CYS A 1 10.41 5.43 -4.48
C CYS A 1 11.54 6.20 -5.16
N ALA A 2 11.76 7.49 -4.89
CA ALA A 2 12.78 8.26 -5.62
C ALA A 2 14.21 7.84 -5.22
N ASP A 3 14.41 7.28 -4.03
CA ASP A 3 15.71 6.72 -3.63
C ASP A 3 16.15 5.55 -4.53
N ALA A 4 15.20 4.80 -5.10
CA ALA A 4 15.46 3.72 -6.05
C ALA A 4 15.67 4.21 -7.51
N TRP A 5 15.71 5.52 -7.76
CA TRP A 5 15.75 6.08 -9.12
C TRP A 5 16.98 5.65 -9.92
N GLU A 6 18.14 5.56 -9.30
CA GLU A 6 19.37 5.14 -10.00
C GLU A 6 19.35 3.64 -10.35
N GLU A 7 18.72 2.81 -9.52
CA GLU A 7 18.50 1.38 -9.81
C GLU A 7 17.53 1.21 -10.98
N LEU A 8 16.42 1.96 -10.97
CA LEU A 8 15.47 2.01 -12.08
C LEU A 8 16.16 2.47 -13.38
N ARG A 9 17.04 3.48 -13.27
CA ARG A 9 17.82 3.97 -14.42
C ARG A 9 18.74 2.90 -14.97
N ALA A 10 19.44 2.19 -14.10
CA ALA A 10 20.33 1.10 -14.50
C ALA A 10 19.57 -0.04 -15.19
N ALA A 11 18.38 -0.40 -14.69
CA ALA A 11 17.54 -1.46 -15.25
C ALA A 11 16.87 -1.08 -16.59
N ALA A 12 16.47 0.19 -16.79
CA ALA A 12 15.77 0.60 -18.01
C ALA A 12 16.65 0.55 -19.29
N GLY A 13 17.97 0.69 -19.14
CA GLY A 13 18.91 0.73 -20.26
C GLY A 13 18.88 2.06 -21.05
N PRO A 14 19.57 2.14 -22.21
CA PRO A 14 19.90 3.41 -22.89
C PRO A 14 18.72 4.18 -23.54
N SER A 15 19.05 5.42 -23.96
CA SER A 15 18.25 6.65 -24.18
C SER A 15 16.95 6.60 -24.98
N ASP A 16 16.72 5.64 -25.88
CA ASP A 16 15.51 5.67 -26.76
C ASP A 16 14.20 5.46 -25.97
N ARG A 17 14.34 5.07 -24.70
CA ARG A 17 13.27 4.80 -23.75
C ARG A 17 13.03 5.94 -22.75
N TRP A 18 13.73 7.07 -22.93
CA TRP A 18 13.76 8.19 -22.01
C TRP A 18 13.32 9.48 -22.70
N LYS A 19 12.56 10.32 -21.99
CA LYS A 19 12.22 11.68 -22.44
C LYS A 19 13.27 12.70 -21.99
N SER A 20 13.92 12.44 -20.86
CA SER A 20 15.14 13.11 -20.37
C SER A 20 15.83 12.23 -19.32
N ASP A 21 16.99 12.63 -18.83
CA ASP A 21 17.70 11.99 -17.70
C ASP A 21 16.81 11.75 -16.46
N LYS A 22 15.83 12.61 -16.22
CA LYS A 22 14.89 12.57 -15.09
C LYS A 22 13.49 12.07 -15.45
N LYS A 23 13.24 11.67 -16.70
CA LYS A 23 11.89 11.33 -17.19
C LYS A 23 11.91 10.06 -18.01
N MET A 24 11.28 9.02 -17.48
CA MET A 24 11.24 7.68 -18.06
C MET A 24 9.86 7.40 -18.65
N LEU A 25 9.78 6.94 -19.91
CA LEU A 25 8.49 6.58 -20.52
C LEU A 25 7.84 5.42 -19.74
N ASN A 26 6.51 5.37 -19.67
CA ASN A 26 5.80 4.34 -18.89
C ASN A 26 6.20 2.91 -19.27
N ALA A 27 6.39 2.63 -20.56
CA ALA A 27 6.84 1.32 -21.02
C ALA A 27 8.23 0.95 -20.49
N ALA A 28 9.13 1.93 -20.41
CA ALA A 28 10.48 1.74 -19.89
C ALA A 28 10.48 1.56 -18.37
N PHE A 29 9.59 2.28 -17.68
CA PHE A 29 9.39 2.18 -16.24
C PHE A 29 8.85 0.81 -15.83
N ILE A 30 7.84 0.30 -16.54
CA ILE A 30 7.30 -1.06 -16.34
C ILE A 30 8.41 -2.10 -16.55
N GLN A 31 9.16 -2.01 -17.65
CA GLN A 31 10.25 -2.94 -17.93
C GLN A 31 11.38 -2.89 -16.89
N ALA A 32 11.70 -1.70 -16.36
CA ALA A 32 12.68 -1.56 -15.29
C ALA A 32 12.19 -2.24 -14.00
N LEU A 33 10.92 -2.05 -13.64
CA LEU A 33 10.30 -2.70 -12.49
C LEU A 33 10.25 -4.23 -12.64
N GLU A 34 9.99 -4.74 -13.84
CA GLU A 34 10.02 -6.18 -14.12
C GLU A 34 11.42 -6.78 -13.88
N GLN A 35 12.46 -6.09 -14.33
CA GLN A 35 13.86 -6.52 -14.12
C GLN A 35 14.27 -6.49 -12.64
N LEU A 36 13.74 -5.54 -11.88
CA LEU A 36 13.93 -5.45 -10.43
C LEU A 36 13.06 -6.46 -9.66
N GLY A 37 12.26 -7.27 -10.35
CA GLY A 37 11.43 -8.32 -9.74
C GLY A 37 10.15 -7.80 -9.07
N CYS A 38 9.66 -6.62 -9.46
CA CYS A 38 8.39 -6.10 -8.94
C CYS A 38 7.22 -6.95 -9.49
N PRO A 39 6.44 -7.64 -8.64
CA PRO A 39 5.40 -8.57 -9.12
C PRO A 39 4.20 -7.85 -9.74
N VAL A 40 3.93 -6.60 -9.35
CA VAL A 40 2.76 -5.82 -9.76
C VAL A 40 2.76 -5.54 -11.26
N VAL A 41 3.93 -5.42 -11.87
CA VAL A 41 4.05 -5.10 -13.30
C VAL A 41 3.94 -6.32 -14.22
N ALA A 42 3.90 -7.53 -13.68
CA ALA A 42 3.72 -8.75 -14.46
C ALA A 42 2.32 -8.83 -15.12
N ASP A 43 1.31 -8.18 -14.53
CA ASP A 43 -0.01 -7.98 -15.13
C ASP A 43 -0.04 -6.62 -15.86
N PRO A 44 -0.24 -6.60 -17.20
CA PRO A 44 -0.32 -5.35 -17.97
C PRO A 44 -1.38 -4.36 -17.46
N ILE A 45 -2.49 -4.86 -16.89
CA ILE A 45 -3.54 -3.99 -16.33
C ILE A 45 -3.02 -3.27 -15.10
N GLN A 46 -2.36 -4.01 -14.20
CA GLN A 46 -1.78 -3.45 -12.98
C GLN A 46 -0.61 -2.52 -13.28
N GLY A 47 0.24 -2.86 -14.24
CA GLY A 47 1.32 -1.99 -14.71
C GLY A 47 0.78 -0.66 -15.29
N GLY A 48 -0.28 -0.73 -16.09
CA GLY A 48 -0.96 0.46 -16.61
C GLY A 48 -1.57 1.33 -15.51
N LEU A 49 -2.23 0.73 -14.53
CA LEU A 49 -2.79 1.43 -13.36
C LEU A 49 -1.71 2.08 -12.50
N LEU A 50 -0.59 1.39 -12.29
CA LEU A 50 0.56 1.91 -11.54
C LEU A 50 1.17 3.13 -12.23
N CYS A 51 1.44 3.05 -13.53
CA CYS A 51 1.93 4.20 -14.28
C CYS A 51 0.92 5.33 -14.29
N GLY A 52 -0.37 5.04 -14.46
CA GLY A 52 -1.43 6.06 -14.43
C GLY A 52 -1.58 6.75 -13.07
N SER A 53 -1.26 6.07 -11.96
CA SER A 53 -1.32 6.67 -10.63
C SER A 53 -0.07 7.48 -10.27
N LEU A 54 1.07 7.19 -10.91
CA LEU A 54 2.34 7.90 -10.72
C LEU A 54 2.54 9.04 -11.73
N ASP A 55 1.94 8.96 -12.92
CA ASP A 55 1.98 10.00 -13.95
C ASP A 55 0.94 11.09 -13.65
N PHE A 56 1.23 11.94 -12.66
CA PHE A 56 0.31 12.97 -12.15
C PHE A 56 -0.23 13.92 -13.24
N TYR A 57 0.58 14.18 -14.27
CA TYR A 57 0.24 15.05 -15.39
C TYR A 57 -0.28 14.30 -16.63
N ALA A 58 -0.45 12.98 -16.56
CA ALA A 58 -0.87 12.11 -17.66
C ALA A 58 -0.06 12.34 -18.96
N CYS A 59 1.25 12.53 -18.81
CA CYS A 59 2.15 12.89 -19.90
C CYS A 59 2.84 11.69 -20.57
N GLY A 60 2.53 10.47 -20.13
CA GLY A 60 3.07 9.20 -20.62
C GLY A 60 4.46 8.85 -20.09
N PHE A 61 4.90 9.52 -19.02
CA PHE A 61 6.19 9.26 -18.38
C PHE A 61 6.10 9.45 -16.87
N VAL A 62 6.97 8.73 -16.15
CA VAL A 62 7.20 8.93 -14.72
C VAL A 62 8.52 9.67 -14.54
N SER A 63 8.51 10.73 -13.76
CA SER A 63 9.69 11.47 -13.36
C SER A 63 10.18 11.08 -11.98
N ARG A 64 11.41 11.46 -11.64
CA ARG A 64 11.92 11.26 -10.27
C ARG A 64 11.05 11.97 -9.25
N GLU A 65 10.62 13.19 -9.57
CA GLU A 65 9.79 14.03 -8.73
C GLU A 65 8.42 13.38 -8.43
N ASP A 66 7.86 12.62 -9.38
CA ASP A 66 6.63 11.85 -9.19
C ASP A 66 6.76 10.74 -8.13
N LEU A 67 8.00 10.35 -7.77
CA LEU A 67 8.28 9.31 -6.79
C LEU A 67 8.71 9.85 -5.41
N GLU A 68 9.04 11.14 -5.29
CA GLU A 68 9.61 11.73 -4.05
C GLU A 68 8.63 11.70 -2.87
N TRP A 69 7.32 11.67 -3.16
CA TRP A 69 6.33 11.53 -2.10
C TRP A 69 6.36 10.13 -1.48
N LEU A 70 6.76 9.10 -2.22
CA LEU A 70 6.85 7.72 -1.71
C LEU A 70 7.94 7.59 -0.65
N ASP A 71 9.06 8.32 -0.77
CA ASP A 71 10.13 8.29 0.24
C ASP A 71 9.68 8.90 1.57
N ARG A 72 8.69 9.80 1.53
CA ARG A 72 8.12 10.44 2.72
C ARG A 72 6.83 9.79 3.20
N TRP A 73 6.29 8.82 2.46
CA TRP A 73 5.01 8.21 2.79
C TRP A 73 5.19 7.15 3.88
N PRO A 74 4.64 7.35 5.09
CA PRO A 74 4.66 6.31 6.11
C PRO A 74 3.59 5.27 5.76
N ALA A 75 3.95 4.30 4.92
CA ALA A 75 3.07 3.19 4.60
C ALA A 75 2.61 2.53 5.90
N SER A 76 1.30 2.43 6.08
CA SER A 76 0.76 1.80 7.29
C SER A 76 1.15 0.32 7.31
N SER A 77 1.50 -0.21 8.47
CA SER A 77 2.01 -1.58 8.60
C SER A 77 1.05 -2.64 8.03
N TRP A 78 -0.25 -2.40 8.14
CA TRP A 78 -1.29 -3.29 7.59
C TRP A 78 -1.33 -3.35 6.07
N LEU A 79 -0.79 -2.35 5.36
CA LEU A 79 -0.87 -2.28 3.90
C LEU A 79 0.05 -3.30 3.22
N SER A 80 1.19 -3.61 3.86
CA SER A 80 2.20 -4.55 3.37
C SER A 80 2.29 -5.84 4.20
N ALA A 81 1.43 -5.99 5.19
CA ALA A 81 1.41 -7.18 6.04
C ALA A 81 0.90 -8.41 5.28
N VAL A 82 1.42 -9.58 5.66
CA VAL A 82 0.92 -10.85 5.17
C VAL A 82 -0.38 -11.17 5.92
N PRO A 83 -1.48 -11.50 5.21
CA PRO A 83 -2.74 -11.84 5.87
C PRO A 83 -2.59 -13.00 6.86
N ASP A 84 -3.07 -12.80 8.08
CA ASP A 84 -3.07 -13.82 9.14
C ASP A 84 -4.50 -14.19 9.52
N ALA A 85 -4.98 -15.30 8.96
CA ALA A 85 -6.35 -15.77 9.17
C ALA A 85 -6.61 -16.24 10.62
N GLU A 86 -5.58 -16.74 11.31
CA GLU A 86 -5.69 -17.23 12.68
C GLU A 86 -5.78 -16.05 13.66
N ALA A 87 -4.93 -15.04 13.49
CA ALA A 87 -5.00 -13.79 14.22
C ALA A 87 -6.36 -13.12 14.08
N TRP A 88 -6.91 -13.09 12.86
CA TRP A 88 -8.25 -12.55 12.63
C TRP A 88 -9.36 -13.35 13.31
N ALA A 89 -9.30 -14.68 13.25
CA ALA A 89 -10.29 -15.54 13.89
C ALA A 89 -10.32 -15.33 15.41
N GLU A 90 -9.13 -15.24 16.03
CA GLU A 90 -8.99 -14.99 17.46
C GLU A 90 -9.47 -13.59 17.85
N LEU A 91 -9.06 -12.55 17.11
CA LEU A 91 -9.52 -11.19 17.37
C LEU A 91 -11.04 -11.08 17.30
N ARG A 92 -11.65 -11.68 16.27
CA ARG A 92 -13.10 -11.71 16.09
C ARG A 92 -13.79 -12.43 17.26
N ARG A 93 -13.24 -13.57 17.72
CA ARG A 93 -13.76 -14.30 18.88
C ARG A 93 -13.76 -13.41 20.12
N LEU A 94 -12.65 -12.74 20.43
CA LEU A 94 -12.52 -11.84 21.58
C LEU A 94 -13.53 -10.67 21.53
N MET A 95 -13.71 -10.07 20.36
CA MET A 95 -14.70 -9.00 20.17
C MET A 95 -16.13 -9.48 20.45
N PHE A 96 -16.49 -10.67 19.97
CA PHE A 96 -17.83 -11.23 20.17
C PHE A 96 -18.05 -11.77 21.58
N GLU A 97 -17.02 -12.25 22.28
CA GLU A 97 -17.13 -12.60 23.70
C GLU A 97 -17.40 -11.36 24.56
N MET A 98 -16.77 -10.23 24.23
CA MET A 98 -16.93 -8.99 24.98
C MET A 98 -18.30 -8.30 24.72
N HIS A 99 -18.74 -8.25 23.46
CA HIS A 99 -19.91 -7.45 23.07
C HIS A 99 -21.12 -8.28 22.59
N GLY A 100 -20.97 -9.59 22.40
CA GLY A 100 -22.02 -10.54 22.03
C GLY A 100 -22.50 -10.48 20.57
N ARG A 101 -22.71 -9.28 20.02
CA ARG A 101 -23.28 -9.09 18.67
C ARG A 101 -22.39 -8.19 17.79
N PRO A 102 -22.29 -8.46 16.48
CA PRO A 102 -21.44 -7.69 15.56
C PRO A 102 -21.74 -6.20 15.55
N LEU A 103 -23.02 -5.80 15.53
CA LEU A 103 -23.38 -4.38 15.50
C LEU A 103 -22.97 -3.64 16.77
N ARG A 104 -22.93 -4.35 17.92
CA ARG A 104 -22.43 -3.77 19.16
C ARG A 104 -20.91 -3.61 19.10
N VAL A 105 -20.18 -4.62 18.64
CA VAL A 105 -18.74 -4.51 18.37
C VAL A 105 -18.44 -3.28 17.50
N TRP A 106 -19.16 -3.14 16.39
CA TRP A 106 -18.99 -1.99 15.51
C TRP A 106 -19.17 -0.68 16.27
N ARG A 107 -20.36 -0.44 16.84
CA ARG A 107 -20.72 0.87 17.43
C ARG A 107 -20.08 1.19 18.77
N SER A 108 -19.59 0.20 19.52
CA SER A 108 -19.06 0.41 20.88
C SER A 108 -17.57 0.12 21.04
N LEU A 109 -16.93 -0.49 20.04
CA LEU A 109 -15.51 -0.83 20.09
C LEU A 109 -14.74 -0.25 18.89
N LEU A 110 -15.21 -0.50 17.67
CA LEU A 110 -14.48 -0.15 16.45
C LEU A 110 -14.74 1.30 15.99
N ASP A 111 -16.00 1.70 15.87
CA ASP A 111 -16.48 2.99 15.39
C ASP A 111 -17.18 3.71 16.55
N LYS A 112 -16.38 4.21 17.49
CA LYS A 112 -16.85 4.86 18.72
C LYS A 112 -17.37 6.28 18.47
N ASP A 113 -16.88 6.92 17.41
CA ASP A 113 -17.25 8.28 17.03
C ASP A 113 -18.44 8.35 16.04
N ASN A 114 -18.94 7.19 15.59
CA ASN A 114 -20.05 7.06 14.65
C ASN A 114 -19.74 7.73 13.30
N SER A 115 -18.48 7.69 12.88
CA SER A 115 -18.01 8.13 11.56
C SER A 115 -18.39 7.15 10.45
N ASN A 116 -18.82 5.92 10.79
CA ASN A 116 -18.96 4.78 9.87
C ASN A 116 -17.66 4.37 9.19
N LEU A 117 -16.52 4.71 9.78
CA LEU A 117 -15.19 4.31 9.35
C LEU A 117 -14.42 3.76 10.55
N VAL A 118 -13.34 3.04 10.29
CA VAL A 118 -12.40 2.61 11.33
C VAL A 118 -11.01 2.96 10.84
N THR A 119 -10.40 3.93 11.50
CA THR A 119 -9.01 4.30 11.27
C THR A 119 -8.07 3.22 11.84
N TRP A 120 -6.82 3.22 11.38
CA TRP A 120 -5.84 2.29 11.91
C TRP A 120 -5.63 2.44 13.42
N ALA A 121 -5.61 3.69 13.92
CA ALA A 121 -5.48 3.96 15.35
C ALA A 121 -6.66 3.37 16.15
N GLU A 122 -7.89 3.54 15.68
CA GLU A 122 -9.08 2.96 16.33
C GLU A 122 -9.06 1.44 16.34
N PHE A 123 -8.59 0.82 15.25
CA PHE A 123 -8.40 -0.62 15.21
C PHE A 123 -7.36 -1.10 16.23
N GLN A 124 -6.24 -0.40 16.37
CA GLN A 124 -5.22 -0.71 17.37
C GLN A 124 -5.76 -0.57 18.79
N GLU A 125 -6.50 0.50 19.08
CA GLU A 125 -7.18 0.69 20.37
C GLU A 125 -8.18 -0.42 20.65
N ALA A 126 -8.96 -0.84 19.65
CA ALA A 126 -9.91 -1.94 19.77
C ALA A 126 -9.20 -3.25 20.11
N CYS A 127 -8.08 -3.56 19.44
CA CYS A 127 -7.24 -4.73 19.75
C CYS A 127 -6.72 -4.69 21.19
N GLN A 128 -6.28 -3.52 21.67
CA GLN A 128 -5.83 -3.34 23.06
C GLN A 128 -6.97 -3.52 24.06
N ALA A 129 -8.16 -2.98 23.77
CA ALA A 129 -9.33 -3.06 24.65
C ALA A 129 -9.80 -4.52 24.86
N VAL A 130 -9.77 -5.34 23.81
CA VAL A 130 -10.07 -6.79 23.90
C VAL A 130 -8.87 -7.62 24.36
N ARG A 131 -7.75 -6.98 24.73
CA ARG A 131 -6.50 -7.59 25.19
C ARG A 131 -5.92 -8.60 24.19
N PHE A 132 -6.11 -8.36 22.89
CA PHE A 132 -5.51 -9.19 21.85
C PHE A 132 -3.98 -9.08 21.90
N ARG A 133 -3.31 -10.23 21.72
CA ARG A 133 -1.84 -10.38 21.79
C ARG A 133 -1.23 -10.99 20.53
N GLY A 134 -2.05 -11.31 19.53
CA GLY A 134 -1.59 -11.86 18.26
C GLY A 134 -1.04 -10.79 17.32
N ASN A 135 -0.82 -11.18 16.07
CA ASN A 135 -0.39 -10.25 15.04
C ASN A 135 -1.51 -9.23 14.73
N ILE A 136 -1.22 -7.95 14.88
CA ILE A 136 -2.17 -6.86 14.63
C ILE A 136 -2.02 -6.33 13.19
N ALA A 137 -0.84 -6.47 12.59
CA ALA A 137 -0.53 -5.95 11.25
C ALA A 137 -0.85 -6.97 10.17
#